data_AF-C8PSM1-F1
#
_entry.id   AF-C8PSM1-F1
#
_cell.length_a   1.000
_cell.length_b   1.000
_cell.length_c   1.000
_cell.angle_alpha   90.00
_cell.angle_beta   90.00
_cell.angle_gamma   90.00
#
_symmetry.space_group_name_H-M   'P 1'
#
loop_
_entity.id
_entity.type
_entity.pdbx_description
1 polymer ?
#
loop_
_entity_poly.entity_id
_entity_poly.type
_entity_poly.pdbx_seq_one_letter_code
_entity_poly.pdbx_strand_id
1 'polypeptide(L)'
;MKKIVFGNQRISIEDIELIAKKECEIDLNRTPEFIAKINAGADFLDRMIAEHGAVYGVTTGYGDSCTKVVPSDSYYVLPVNLSRFHGCGLGEYFDAETTRAIIAVRLVSLVQACSGVSFNLVEALFNLLKHDILPRIPQEGSVGASGDLTPLSYIVAALIGERDVVLNGTVMPAADALHTCGLKEITLRPKEALAIMNGTAAMTGVACLAFCRAKYLADLSCRLTAMVSIAMKGNEYHFDPRLFAMKPHPGQSHAADLVRKNFSSKIQASVIPEKIQDNYSIRCAPHIIGVFYDFEPTLRSFIET
;
A
#
# COMPACT_ATOMS: atom_id res chain seq x y z
N MET A 1 -19.29 1.91 -10.21
CA MET A 1 -18.09 1.91 -9.35
C MET A 1 -17.00 1.11 -10.07
N LYS A 2 -15.71 1.50 -10.02
CA LYS A 2 -14.64 0.75 -10.71
C LYS A 2 -14.54 -0.66 -10.13
N LYS A 3 -14.42 -1.70 -10.95
CA LYS A 3 -14.18 -3.09 -10.49
C LYS A 3 -12.71 -3.43 -10.61
N ILE A 4 -12.08 -3.85 -9.51
CA ILE A 4 -10.68 -4.28 -9.44
C ILE A 4 -10.66 -5.78 -9.14
N VAL A 5 -10.04 -6.57 -10.01
CA VAL A 5 -9.97 -8.03 -9.89
C VAL A 5 -8.54 -8.46 -9.63
N PHE A 6 -8.27 -8.95 -8.41
CA PHE A 6 -6.96 -9.48 -8.04
C PHE A 6 -6.64 -10.73 -8.88
N GLY A 7 -5.44 -10.80 -9.45
CA GLY A 7 -4.99 -11.93 -10.28
C GLY A 7 -5.42 -11.86 -11.76
N ASN A 8 -5.98 -10.73 -12.21
CA ASN A 8 -6.38 -10.54 -13.62
C ASN A 8 -5.69 -9.35 -14.30
N GLN A 9 -5.17 -8.38 -13.54
CA GLN A 9 -4.52 -7.18 -14.06
C GLN A 9 -3.48 -6.63 -13.09
N ARG A 10 -2.61 -5.75 -13.59
CA ARG A 10 -1.75 -4.91 -12.73
C ARG A 10 -2.64 -3.95 -11.94
N ILE A 11 -2.36 -3.78 -10.65
CA ILE A 11 -3.05 -2.87 -9.75
C ILE A 11 -2.18 -1.62 -9.58
N SER A 12 -2.72 -0.42 -9.86
CA SER A 12 -1.99 0.84 -9.73
C SER A 12 -2.04 1.42 -8.31
N ILE A 13 -1.30 2.49 -8.05
CA ILE A 13 -1.36 3.23 -6.77
C ILE A 13 -2.80 3.72 -6.50
N GLU A 14 -3.47 4.27 -7.53
CA GLU A 14 -4.83 4.77 -7.44
C GLU A 14 -5.83 3.64 -7.18
N ASP A 15 -5.58 2.43 -7.71
CA ASP A 15 -6.41 1.27 -7.37
C ASP A 15 -6.30 0.92 -5.88
N ILE A 16 -5.10 0.96 -5.31
CA ILE A 16 -4.90 0.76 -3.87
C ILE A 16 -5.61 1.84 -3.05
N GLU A 17 -5.56 3.11 -3.46
CA GLU A 17 -6.28 4.20 -2.79
C GLU A 17 -7.80 3.98 -2.84
N LEU A 18 -8.36 3.62 -4.00
CA LEU A 18 -9.79 3.33 -4.15
C LEU A 18 -10.22 2.15 -3.26
N ILE A 19 -9.39 1.11 -3.15
CA ILE A 19 -9.62 -0.03 -2.25
C ILE A 19 -9.60 0.44 -0.80
N ALA A 20 -8.59 1.22 -0.42
CA ALA A 20 -8.40 1.73 0.94
C ALA A 20 -9.58 2.62 1.39
N LYS A 21 -10.17 3.40 0.49
CA LYS A 21 -11.34 4.23 0.74
C LYS A 21 -12.69 3.52 0.55
N LYS A 22 -12.68 2.27 0.09
CA LYS A 22 -13.88 1.49 -0.28
C LYS A 22 -14.71 2.16 -1.38
N GLU A 23 -14.04 2.82 -2.32
CA GLU A 23 -14.64 3.53 -3.47
C GLU A 23 -14.61 2.70 -4.77
N CYS A 24 -14.29 1.41 -4.66
CA CYS A 24 -14.29 0.44 -5.76
C CYS A 24 -14.97 -0.87 -5.35
N GLU A 25 -15.38 -1.66 -6.35
CA GLU A 25 -15.73 -3.06 -6.15
C GLU A 25 -14.47 -3.91 -6.27
N ILE A 26 -14.26 -4.82 -5.33
CA ILE A 26 -13.18 -5.80 -5.40
C ILE A 26 -13.70 -7.21 -5.66
N ASP A 27 -12.91 -7.96 -6.44
CA ASP A 27 -13.14 -9.37 -6.74
C ASP A 27 -11.80 -10.12 -6.84
N LEU A 28 -11.84 -11.44 -6.77
CA LEU A 28 -10.67 -12.31 -6.88
C LEU A 28 -10.86 -13.26 -8.06
N ASN A 29 -9.83 -13.37 -8.91
CA ASN A 29 -9.83 -14.34 -9.99
C ASN A 29 -9.98 -15.76 -9.41
N ARG A 30 -10.98 -16.49 -9.88
CA ARG A 30 -11.33 -17.86 -9.47
C ARG A 30 -11.44 -18.81 -10.65
N THR A 31 -10.86 -18.48 -11.81
CA THR A 31 -10.85 -19.44 -12.91
C THR A 31 -10.05 -20.68 -12.50
N PRO A 32 -10.42 -21.88 -12.98
CA PRO A 32 -9.70 -23.12 -12.67
C PRO A 32 -8.20 -23.01 -12.96
N GLU A 33 -7.83 -22.33 -14.04
CA GLU A 33 -6.43 -22.13 -14.45
C GLU A 33 -5.66 -21.25 -13.44
N PHE A 34 -6.30 -20.20 -12.92
CA PHE A 34 -5.68 -19.32 -11.93
C PHE A 34 -5.52 -20.03 -10.57
N ILE A 35 -6.54 -20.76 -10.13
CA ILE A 35 -6.47 -21.56 -8.90
C ILE A 35 -5.35 -22.61 -9.01
N ALA A 36 -5.28 -23.33 -10.14
CA ALA A 36 -4.22 -24.29 -10.40
C ALA A 36 -2.83 -23.63 -10.40
N LYS A 37 -2.69 -22.43 -11.00
CA LYS A 37 -1.43 -21.67 -11.02
C LYS A 37 -0.95 -21.32 -9.61
N ILE A 38 -1.83 -20.86 -8.73
CA ILE A 38 -1.47 -20.53 -7.35
C ILE A 38 -1.05 -21.80 -6.59
N ASN A 39 -1.88 -22.85 -6.65
CA ASN A 39 -1.63 -24.10 -5.94
C ASN A 39 -0.35 -24.80 -6.41
N ALA A 40 0.05 -24.68 -7.69
CA ALA A 40 1.27 -25.29 -8.21
C ALA A 40 2.53 -24.90 -7.41
N GLY A 41 2.57 -23.68 -6.85
CA GLY A 41 3.68 -23.23 -6.00
C GLY A 41 3.70 -23.92 -4.62
N ALA A 42 2.53 -24.15 -4.03
CA ALA A 42 2.41 -24.89 -2.77
C ALA A 42 2.70 -26.39 -2.97
N ASP A 43 2.19 -26.97 -4.06
CA ASP A 43 2.42 -28.37 -4.42
C ASP A 43 3.90 -28.63 -4.73
N PHE A 44 4.59 -27.67 -5.34
CA PHE A 44 6.04 -27.73 -5.53
C PHE A 44 6.80 -27.74 -4.21
N LEU A 45 6.37 -26.93 -3.25
CA LEU A 45 6.96 -26.90 -1.91
C LEU A 45 6.80 -28.26 -1.20
N ASP A 46 5.61 -28.85 -1.26
CA ASP A 46 5.34 -30.17 -0.67
C ASP A 46 6.27 -31.25 -1.25
N ARG A 47 6.44 -31.26 -2.58
CA ARG A 47 7.37 -32.18 -3.26
C ARG A 47 8.81 -31.96 -2.82
N MET A 48 9.27 -30.71 -2.77
CA MET A 48 10.63 -30.38 -2.34
C MET A 48 10.92 -30.82 -0.89
N ILE A 49 9.95 -30.67 0.02
CA ILE A 49 10.07 -31.14 1.40
C ILE A 49 10.22 -32.67 1.43
N ALA A 50 9.39 -33.38 0.65
CA ALA A 50 9.41 -34.84 0.59
C ALA A 50 10.70 -35.41 -0.05
N GLU A 51 11.21 -34.76 -1.10
CA GLU A 51 12.34 -35.26 -1.90
C GLU A 51 13.71 -34.84 -1.37
N HIS A 52 13.84 -33.61 -0.85
CA HIS A 52 15.14 -33.00 -0.58
C HIS A 52 15.36 -32.57 0.88
N GLY A 53 14.31 -32.51 1.71
CA GLY A 53 14.40 -32.29 3.16
C GLY A 53 14.94 -30.91 3.62
N ALA A 54 15.45 -30.06 2.73
CA ALA A 54 16.05 -28.77 3.07
C ALA A 54 15.37 -27.60 2.32
N VAL A 55 14.52 -26.86 3.02
CA VAL A 55 13.85 -25.65 2.53
C VAL A 55 13.88 -24.57 3.63
N TYR A 56 14.47 -23.42 3.34
CA TYR A 56 14.59 -22.31 4.30
C TYR A 56 13.23 -21.85 4.84
N GLY A 57 13.13 -21.66 6.16
CA GLY A 57 11.91 -21.22 6.84
C GLY A 57 10.77 -22.23 6.82
N VAL A 58 11.08 -23.47 6.42
CA VAL A 58 10.17 -24.62 6.37
C VAL A 58 10.79 -25.79 7.14
N THR A 59 11.96 -26.26 6.71
CA THR A 59 12.71 -27.33 7.40
C THR A 59 13.89 -26.81 8.22
N THR A 60 14.09 -25.48 8.22
CA THR A 60 15.03 -24.78 9.09
C THR A 60 14.36 -23.60 9.82
N GLY A 61 15.02 -23.09 10.86
CA GLY A 61 14.60 -21.86 11.55
C GLY A 61 14.76 -20.58 10.68
N TYR A 62 14.35 -19.45 11.24
CA TYR A 62 14.40 -18.14 10.56
C TYR A 62 15.60 -17.30 11.03
N GLY A 63 16.13 -16.44 10.14
CA GLY A 63 17.19 -15.49 10.48
C GLY A 63 18.44 -16.20 11.01
N ASP A 64 18.92 -15.80 12.19
CA ASP A 64 20.08 -16.40 12.85
C ASP A 64 19.90 -17.89 13.18
N SER A 65 18.65 -18.36 13.28
CA SER A 65 18.34 -19.79 13.49
C SER A 65 18.25 -20.59 12.20
N CYS A 66 18.67 -20.06 11.04
CA CYS A 66 18.63 -20.75 9.75
C CYS A 66 19.50 -22.03 9.69
N THR A 67 20.44 -22.18 10.63
CA THR A 67 21.31 -23.35 10.79
C THR A 67 20.66 -24.47 11.59
N LYS A 68 19.52 -24.22 12.25
CA LYS A 68 18.81 -25.20 13.07
C LYS A 68 17.80 -25.96 12.22
N VAL A 69 17.87 -27.29 12.25
CA VAL A 69 16.90 -28.18 11.60
C VAL A 69 15.61 -28.19 12.41
N VAL A 70 14.47 -28.08 11.72
CA VAL A 70 13.14 -28.19 12.30
C VAL A 70 12.63 -29.63 12.04
N PRO A 71 12.15 -30.34 13.06
CA PRO A 71 11.57 -31.67 12.88
C PRO A 71 10.24 -31.58 12.12
N SER A 72 9.90 -32.63 11.36
CA SER A 72 8.77 -32.62 10.42
C SER A 72 7.40 -32.49 11.07
N ASP A 73 7.26 -32.96 12.31
CA ASP A 73 6.08 -32.78 13.16
C ASP A 73 5.80 -31.30 13.52
N SER A 74 6.82 -30.45 13.41
CA SER A 74 6.73 -29.02 13.74
C SER A 74 6.47 -28.12 12.52
N TYR A 75 6.40 -28.66 11.30
CA TYR A 75 6.26 -27.85 10.07
C TYR A 75 4.97 -27.01 10.01
N TYR A 76 3.89 -27.49 10.63
CA TYR A 76 2.62 -26.76 10.71
C TYR A 76 2.54 -25.80 11.90
N VAL A 77 3.34 -26.05 12.95
CA VAL A 77 3.38 -25.20 14.15
C VAL A 77 4.36 -24.03 13.96
N LEU A 78 5.44 -24.24 13.19
CA LEU A 78 6.48 -23.24 12.97
C LEU A 78 5.93 -21.91 12.38
N PRO A 79 5.06 -21.89 11.35
CA PRO A 79 4.46 -20.66 10.83
C PRO A 79 3.62 -19.90 11.88
N VAL A 80 2.89 -20.62 12.74
CA VAL A 80 2.11 -20.03 13.83
C VAL A 80 3.04 -19.36 14.85
N ASN A 81 4.10 -20.06 15.26
CA ASN A 81 5.10 -19.52 16.18
C ASN A 81 5.85 -18.32 15.60
N LEU A 82 6.12 -18.32 14.30
CA LEU A 82 6.72 -17.17 13.61
C LEU A 82 5.83 -15.91 13.74
N SER A 83 4.52 -16.07 13.48
CA SER A 83 3.56 -14.97 13.64
C SER A 83 3.54 -14.45 15.08
N ARG A 84 3.44 -15.35 16.06
CA ARG A 84 3.44 -15.00 17.49
C ARG A 84 4.72 -14.29 17.92
N PHE A 85 5.89 -14.77 17.50
CA PHE A 85 7.19 -14.16 17.81
C PHE A 85 7.30 -12.72 17.28
N HIS A 86 6.77 -12.45 16.09
CA HIS A 86 6.74 -11.11 15.50
C HIS A 86 5.53 -10.27 15.94
N GLY A 87 4.72 -10.77 16.88
CA GLY A 87 3.63 -10.04 17.53
C GLY A 87 4.10 -8.99 18.54
N CYS A 88 5.20 -8.30 18.23
CA CYS A 88 5.90 -7.39 19.13
C CYS A 88 5.88 -5.93 18.65
N GLY A 89 5.01 -5.60 17.69
CA GLY A 89 4.81 -4.22 17.23
C GLY A 89 4.28 -3.31 18.33
N LEU A 90 4.65 -2.02 18.26
CA LEU A 90 4.36 -1.00 19.28
C LEU A 90 3.73 0.26 18.65
N GLY A 91 3.42 1.22 19.51
CA GLY A 91 2.89 2.52 19.13
C GLY A 91 1.41 2.49 18.79
N GLU A 92 0.97 3.52 18.09
CA GLU A 92 -0.40 3.61 17.57
C GLU A 92 -0.67 2.51 16.54
N TYR A 93 -1.94 2.17 16.34
CA TYR A 93 -2.35 1.26 15.28
C TYR A 93 -2.54 2.02 13.97
N PHE A 94 -2.31 1.37 12.83
CA PHE A 94 -2.73 1.90 11.55
C PHE A 94 -4.25 2.06 11.52
N ASP A 95 -4.72 3.14 10.90
CA ASP A 95 -6.15 3.38 10.70
C ASP A 95 -6.76 2.36 9.72
N ALA A 96 -8.08 2.42 9.56
CA ALA A 96 -8.82 1.49 8.72
C ALA A 96 -8.43 1.59 7.23
N GLU A 97 -8.20 2.80 6.74
CA GLU A 97 -7.79 3.06 5.35
C GLU A 97 -6.42 2.45 5.07
N THR A 98 -5.44 2.72 5.93
CA THR A 98 -4.08 2.20 5.81
C THR A 98 -4.06 0.69 5.96
N THR A 99 -4.80 0.13 6.93
CA THR A 99 -4.88 -1.33 7.10
C THR A 99 -5.42 -2.03 5.85
N ARG A 100 -6.46 -1.48 5.19
CA ARG A 100 -6.95 -1.99 3.90
C ARG A 100 -5.89 -1.92 2.81
N ALA A 101 -5.16 -0.81 2.70
CA ALA A 101 -4.08 -0.66 1.72
C ALA A 101 -2.99 -1.73 1.93
N ILE A 102 -2.57 -1.98 3.17
CA ILE A 102 -1.56 -3.01 3.51
C ILE A 102 -2.03 -4.41 3.10
N ILE A 103 -3.27 -4.78 3.44
CA ILE A 103 -3.86 -6.07 3.05
C ILE A 103 -3.92 -6.20 1.53
N ALA A 104 -4.39 -5.15 0.84
CA ALA A 104 -4.52 -5.14 -0.62
C ALA A 104 -3.16 -5.29 -1.32
N VAL A 105 -2.14 -4.55 -0.89
CA VAL A 105 -0.77 -4.67 -1.43
C VAL A 105 -0.21 -6.06 -1.18
N ARG A 106 -0.42 -6.63 0.01
CA ARG A 106 0.03 -8.00 0.26
C ARG A 106 -0.67 -8.99 -0.69
N LEU A 107 -1.97 -8.83 -0.90
CA LEU A 107 -2.73 -9.65 -1.83
C LEU A 107 -2.21 -9.51 -3.27
N VAL A 108 -1.88 -8.29 -3.73
CA VAL A 108 -1.26 -8.03 -5.05
C VAL A 108 0.00 -8.88 -5.25
N SER A 109 0.87 -8.97 -4.24
CA SER A 109 2.09 -9.78 -4.34
C SER A 109 1.80 -11.30 -4.38
N LEU A 110 0.83 -11.77 -3.59
CA LEU A 110 0.52 -13.20 -3.51
C LEU A 110 -0.16 -13.74 -4.78
N VAL A 111 -1.03 -12.94 -5.42
CA VAL A 111 -1.71 -13.35 -6.66
C VAL A 111 -0.79 -13.47 -7.88
N GLN A 112 0.48 -13.07 -7.77
CA GLN A 112 1.48 -13.31 -8.82
C GLN A 112 1.89 -14.80 -8.91
N ALA A 113 1.51 -15.63 -7.93
CA ALA A 113 1.82 -17.06 -7.86
C ALA A 113 3.32 -17.42 -7.71
N CYS A 114 4.13 -16.49 -7.22
CA CYS A 114 5.57 -16.69 -7.00
C CYS A 114 5.94 -16.98 -5.52
N SER A 115 4.96 -16.96 -4.61
CA SER A 115 5.23 -17.07 -3.16
C SER A 115 5.17 -18.51 -2.63
N GLY A 116 4.60 -19.45 -3.39
CA GLY A 116 4.40 -20.85 -2.96
C GLY A 116 3.35 -20.97 -1.85
N VAL A 117 2.21 -20.29 -2.02
CA VAL A 117 1.08 -20.30 -1.10
C VAL A 117 -0.10 -21.02 -1.72
N SER A 118 -1.01 -21.54 -0.90
CA SER A 118 -2.26 -22.12 -1.38
C SER A 118 -3.26 -21.05 -1.83
N PHE A 119 -4.18 -21.43 -2.71
CA PHE A 119 -5.32 -20.59 -3.06
C PHE A 119 -6.21 -20.30 -1.84
N ASN A 120 -6.31 -21.24 -0.90
CA ASN A 120 -7.03 -21.05 0.36
C ASN A 120 -6.48 -19.84 1.17
N LEU A 121 -5.16 -19.68 1.23
CA LEU A 121 -4.53 -18.52 1.88
C LEU A 121 -4.87 -17.20 1.15
N VAL A 122 -4.78 -17.21 -0.18
CA VAL A 122 -5.08 -16.06 -1.03
C VAL A 122 -6.54 -15.63 -0.85
N GLU A 123 -7.45 -16.60 -0.85
CA GLU A 123 -8.89 -16.36 -0.66
C GLU A 123 -9.20 -15.86 0.76
N ALA A 124 -8.56 -16.43 1.79
CA ALA A 124 -8.74 -15.96 3.16
C ALA A 124 -8.26 -14.50 3.34
N LEU A 125 -7.12 -14.14 2.75
CA LEU A 125 -6.63 -12.76 2.76
C LEU A 125 -7.57 -11.81 2.01
N PHE A 126 -8.08 -12.24 0.85
CA PHE A 126 -9.10 -11.49 0.12
C PHE A 126 -10.37 -11.30 0.95
N ASN A 127 -10.79 -12.31 1.71
CA ASN A 127 -11.99 -12.25 2.53
C ASN A 127 -11.84 -11.26 3.70
N LEU A 128 -10.66 -11.12 4.32
CA LEU A 128 -10.44 -10.04 5.29
C LEU A 128 -10.75 -8.67 4.69
N LEU A 129 -10.24 -8.41 3.48
CA LEU A 129 -10.48 -7.15 2.77
C LEU A 129 -11.95 -6.99 2.33
N LYS A 130 -12.56 -8.06 1.81
CA LYS A 130 -13.94 -8.07 1.31
C LYS A 130 -14.96 -7.82 2.41
N HIS A 131 -14.73 -8.37 3.59
CA HIS A 131 -15.60 -8.23 4.75
C HIS A 131 -15.18 -7.10 5.69
N ASP A 132 -14.13 -6.34 5.33
CA ASP A 132 -13.60 -5.23 6.13
C ASP A 132 -13.24 -5.66 7.56
N ILE A 133 -12.65 -6.85 7.69
CA ILE A 133 -12.09 -7.39 8.93
C ILE A 133 -10.64 -6.92 8.99
N LEU A 134 -10.36 -5.93 9.84
CA LEU A 134 -9.10 -5.18 9.80
C LEU A 134 -8.23 -5.56 11.00
N PRO A 135 -7.11 -6.27 10.81
CA PRO A 135 -6.18 -6.57 11.90
C PRO A 135 -5.70 -5.28 12.56
N ARG A 136 -5.54 -5.29 13.88
CA ARG A 136 -4.94 -4.16 14.59
C ARG A 136 -3.44 -4.19 14.41
N ILE A 137 -2.95 -3.58 13.32
CA ILE A 137 -1.54 -3.55 12.96
C ILE A 137 -0.86 -2.33 13.62
N PRO A 138 0.12 -2.52 14.53
CA PRO A 138 0.88 -1.40 15.10
C PRO A 138 1.76 -0.72 14.04
N GLN A 139 1.98 0.58 14.19
CA GLN A 139 2.78 1.39 13.26
C GLN A 139 4.29 1.20 13.45
N GLU A 140 4.73 0.78 14.64
CA GLU A 140 6.16 0.61 14.95
C GLU A 140 6.55 -0.87 15.04
N GLY A 141 7.77 -1.19 14.57
CA GLY A 141 8.37 -2.53 14.69
C GLY A 141 8.91 -3.14 13.39
N SER A 142 8.68 -2.49 12.23
CA SER A 142 9.41 -2.81 10.99
C SER A 142 10.68 -1.96 10.86
N VAL A 143 11.76 -2.57 10.39
CA VAL A 143 13.01 -1.88 10.03
C VAL A 143 13.13 -1.61 8.53
N GLY A 144 12.12 -1.99 7.74
CA GLY A 144 12.04 -1.64 6.33
C GLY A 144 13.05 -2.34 5.39
N ALA A 145 13.73 -3.40 5.84
CA ALA A 145 14.82 -4.01 5.09
C ALA A 145 14.36 -5.05 4.04
N SER A 146 14.02 -6.28 4.47
CA SER A 146 13.63 -7.38 3.56
C SER A 146 12.17 -7.81 3.72
N GLY A 147 11.49 -7.34 4.77
CA GLY A 147 10.08 -7.62 5.01
C GLY A 147 9.54 -6.87 6.22
N ASP A 148 8.29 -6.45 6.13
CA ASP A 148 7.51 -5.86 7.22
C ASP A 148 7.01 -6.97 8.17
N LEU A 149 7.93 -7.79 8.66
CA LEU A 149 7.63 -9.02 9.40
C LEU A 149 6.70 -8.74 10.59
N THR A 150 7.03 -7.73 11.39
CA THR A 150 6.27 -7.34 12.59
C THR A 150 4.85 -6.88 12.24
N PRO A 151 4.63 -5.84 11.41
CA PRO A 151 3.28 -5.45 10.97
C PRO A 151 2.49 -6.60 10.32
N LEU A 152 3.10 -7.33 9.38
CA LEU A 152 2.40 -8.36 8.61
C LEU A 152 2.11 -9.63 9.43
N SER A 153 2.77 -9.81 10.58
CA SER A 153 2.43 -10.88 11.52
C SER A 153 1.00 -10.76 12.05
N TYR A 154 0.46 -9.54 12.17
CA TYR A 154 -0.90 -9.27 12.64
C TYR A 154 -1.95 -9.69 11.61
N ILE A 155 -1.62 -9.63 10.32
CA ILE A 155 -2.46 -10.21 9.25
C ILE A 155 -2.50 -11.73 9.38
N VAL A 156 -1.34 -12.36 9.57
CA VAL A 156 -1.27 -13.82 9.77
C VAL A 156 -2.09 -14.22 11.00
N ALA A 157 -1.93 -13.53 12.13
CA ALA A 157 -2.66 -13.80 13.35
C ALA A 157 -4.17 -13.72 13.12
N ALA A 158 -4.66 -12.66 12.46
CA ALA A 158 -6.08 -12.52 12.16
C ALA A 158 -6.64 -13.66 11.30
N LEU A 159 -5.89 -14.13 10.30
CA LEU A 159 -6.29 -15.25 9.45
C LEU A 159 -6.44 -16.58 10.21
N ILE A 160 -5.65 -16.78 11.26
CA ILE A 160 -5.69 -17.98 12.11
C ILE A 160 -6.57 -17.79 13.37
N GLY A 161 -7.35 -16.70 13.43
CA GLY A 161 -8.25 -16.42 14.55
C GLY A 161 -7.58 -15.87 15.82
N GLU A 162 -6.32 -15.45 15.73
CA GLU A 162 -5.57 -14.84 16.84
C GLU A 162 -5.57 -13.31 16.78
N ARG A 163 -5.39 -12.69 17.96
CA ARG A 163 -5.35 -11.24 18.18
C ARG A 163 -6.66 -10.53 17.87
N ASP A 164 -6.63 -9.22 18.08
CA ASP A 164 -7.78 -8.34 17.85
C ASP A 164 -7.80 -7.80 16.43
N VAL A 165 -9.01 -7.65 15.90
CA VAL A 165 -9.34 -6.97 14.65
C VAL A 165 -10.37 -5.88 14.93
N VAL A 166 -10.56 -4.99 13.97
CA VAL A 166 -11.68 -4.06 13.91
C VAL A 166 -12.67 -4.57 12.87
N LEU A 167 -13.93 -4.74 13.29
CA LEU A 167 -15.05 -5.02 12.41
C LEU A 167 -16.17 -4.03 12.71
N ASN A 168 -16.68 -3.33 11.70
CA ASN A 168 -17.72 -2.30 11.85
C ASN A 168 -17.40 -1.26 12.94
N GLY A 169 -16.13 -0.85 13.04
CA GLY A 169 -15.66 0.12 14.02
C GLY A 169 -15.47 -0.41 15.45
N THR A 170 -15.73 -1.70 15.69
CA THR A 170 -15.58 -2.33 17.01
C THR A 170 -14.36 -3.23 17.05
N VAL A 171 -13.56 -3.11 18.11
CA VAL A 171 -12.43 -4.01 18.39
C VAL A 171 -12.95 -5.32 18.98
N MET A 172 -12.55 -6.46 18.41
CA MET A 172 -12.93 -7.79 18.89
C MET A 172 -11.90 -8.86 18.49
N PRO A 173 -11.92 -10.05 19.10
CA PRO A 173 -11.09 -11.17 18.69
C PRO A 173 -11.29 -11.55 17.21
N ALA A 174 -10.21 -11.90 16.51
CA ALA A 174 -10.25 -12.24 15.10
C ALA A 174 -11.18 -13.43 14.79
N ALA A 175 -11.15 -14.47 15.63
CA ALA A 175 -12.04 -15.63 15.51
C ALA A 175 -13.52 -15.22 15.52
N ASP A 176 -13.93 -14.34 16.44
CA ASP A 176 -15.31 -13.87 16.54
C ASP A 176 -15.72 -13.06 15.31
N ALA A 177 -14.83 -12.21 14.81
CA ALA A 177 -15.07 -11.42 13.59
C ALA A 177 -15.22 -12.31 12.35
N LEU A 178 -14.34 -13.31 12.18
CA LEU A 178 -14.43 -14.29 11.09
C LEU A 178 -15.76 -15.04 11.14
N HIS A 179 -16.14 -15.58 12.30
CA HIS A 179 -17.40 -16.28 12.48
C HIS A 179 -18.62 -15.39 12.24
N THR A 180 -18.58 -14.13 12.68
CA THR A 180 -19.64 -13.14 12.42
C THR A 180 -19.86 -12.93 10.92
N CYS A 181 -18.81 -13.03 10.11
CA CYS A 181 -18.87 -12.93 8.65
C CYS A 181 -19.11 -14.28 7.94
N GLY A 182 -19.35 -15.37 8.68
CA GLY A 182 -19.52 -16.71 8.12
C GLY A 182 -18.24 -17.35 7.57
N LEU A 183 -17.09 -16.82 7.98
CA LEU A 183 -15.75 -17.32 7.63
C LEU A 183 -15.21 -18.23 8.73
N LYS A 184 -14.14 -18.96 8.41
CA LYS A 184 -13.41 -19.82 9.35
C LYS A 184 -11.95 -19.43 9.38
N GLU A 185 -11.29 -19.72 10.50
CA GLU A 185 -9.84 -19.66 10.60
C GLU A 185 -9.20 -20.63 9.61
N ILE A 186 -8.07 -20.25 9.05
CA ILE A 186 -7.28 -21.16 8.21
C ILE A 186 -6.26 -21.92 9.05
N THR A 187 -5.96 -23.15 8.63
CA THR A 187 -4.73 -23.83 9.06
C THR A 187 -3.63 -23.48 8.07
N LEU A 188 -2.57 -22.84 8.57
CA LEU A 188 -1.42 -22.47 7.74
C LEU A 188 -0.67 -23.72 7.28
N ARG A 189 -0.36 -23.77 5.99
CA ARG A 189 0.60 -24.73 5.45
C ARG A 189 2.03 -24.29 5.77
N PRO A 190 3.03 -25.18 5.66
CA PRO A 190 4.42 -24.78 5.79
C PRO A 190 4.75 -23.60 4.87
N LYS A 191 5.60 -22.67 5.35
CA LYS A 191 5.97 -21.39 4.68
C LYS A 191 4.90 -20.31 4.64
N GLU A 192 3.60 -20.59 4.78
CA GLU A 192 2.55 -19.59 4.46
C GLU A 192 2.59 -18.33 5.34
N ALA A 193 2.90 -18.46 6.64
CA ALA A 193 3.11 -17.28 7.48
C ALA A 193 4.29 -16.43 6.98
N LEU A 194 5.41 -17.07 6.65
CA LEU A 194 6.57 -16.37 6.10
C LEU A 194 6.23 -15.75 4.75
N ALA A 195 5.44 -16.40 3.92
CA ALA A 195 5.01 -15.87 2.63
C ALA A 195 4.11 -14.63 2.79
N ILE A 196 3.35 -14.49 3.88
CA ILE A 196 2.64 -13.23 4.18
C ILE A 196 3.61 -12.20 4.75
N MET A 197 4.43 -12.60 5.72
CA MET A 197 5.23 -11.67 6.52
C MET A 197 6.45 -11.12 5.77
N ASN A 198 7.04 -11.91 4.88
CA ASN A 198 8.26 -11.58 4.16
C ASN A 198 7.94 -10.79 2.88
N GLY A 199 7.70 -9.49 3.05
CA GLY A 199 7.61 -8.53 1.96
C GLY A 199 7.30 -7.13 2.46
N THR A 200 7.27 -6.17 1.55
CA THR A 200 7.20 -4.73 1.87
C THR A 200 5.77 -4.19 1.89
N ALA A 201 4.77 -5.03 2.16
CA ALA A 201 3.38 -4.64 1.98
C ALA A 201 2.92 -3.54 2.93
N ALA A 202 3.48 -3.43 4.13
CA ALA A 202 3.11 -2.37 5.06
C ALA A 202 3.65 -1.02 4.58
N MET A 203 4.95 -0.96 4.29
CA MET A 203 5.57 0.28 3.79
C MET A 203 5.03 0.69 2.42
N THR A 204 4.78 -0.27 1.51
CA THR A 204 4.22 0.01 0.18
C THR A 204 2.76 0.46 0.27
N GLY A 205 1.95 -0.13 1.16
CA GLY A 205 0.58 0.34 1.42
C GLY A 205 0.56 1.80 1.91
N VAL A 206 1.42 2.13 2.86
CA VAL A 206 1.60 3.52 3.35
C VAL A 206 2.10 4.43 2.23
N ALA A 207 3.06 3.97 1.41
CA ALA A 207 3.62 4.74 0.31
C ALA A 207 2.57 5.07 -0.76
N CYS A 208 1.68 4.13 -1.10
CA CYS A 208 0.57 4.37 -2.03
C CYS A 208 -0.32 5.53 -1.56
N LEU A 209 -0.76 5.50 -0.29
CA LEU A 209 -1.62 6.55 0.28
C LEU A 209 -0.87 7.88 0.41
N ALA A 210 0.40 7.85 0.83
CA ALA A 210 1.24 9.03 0.92
C ALA A 210 1.48 9.67 -0.45
N PHE A 211 1.66 8.87 -1.50
CA PHE A 211 1.82 9.34 -2.88
C PHE A 211 0.57 10.07 -3.36
N CYS A 212 -0.63 9.47 -3.22
CA CYS A 212 -1.88 10.12 -3.61
C CYS A 212 -2.11 11.43 -2.83
N ARG A 213 -1.85 11.41 -1.52
CA ARG A 213 -1.98 12.61 -0.68
C ARG A 213 -0.97 13.70 -1.09
N ALA A 214 0.28 13.34 -1.39
CA ALA A 214 1.29 14.29 -1.84
C ALA A 214 0.90 14.94 -3.17
N LYS A 215 0.38 14.15 -4.11
CA LYS A 215 -0.14 14.66 -5.39
C LYS A 215 -1.30 15.64 -5.17
N TYR A 216 -2.28 15.25 -4.36
CA TYR A 216 -3.40 16.13 -4.00
C TYR A 216 -2.91 17.45 -3.36
N LEU A 217 -1.96 17.38 -2.43
CA LEU A 217 -1.42 18.57 -1.77
C LEU A 217 -0.61 19.47 -2.71
N ALA A 218 0.12 18.91 -3.68
CA ALA A 218 0.82 19.69 -4.70
C ALA A 218 -0.18 20.46 -5.58
N ASP A 219 -1.22 19.78 -6.06
CA ASP A 219 -2.29 20.39 -6.87
C ASP A 219 -3.05 21.47 -6.09
N LEU A 220 -3.36 21.19 -4.82
CA LEU A 220 -4.01 22.15 -3.92
C LEU A 220 -3.11 23.36 -3.65
N SER A 221 -1.81 23.16 -3.47
CA SER A 221 -0.84 24.25 -3.26
C SER A 221 -0.76 25.18 -4.47
N CYS A 222 -0.83 24.64 -5.70
CA CYS A 222 -0.94 25.47 -6.91
C CYS A 222 -2.22 26.31 -6.92
N ARG A 223 -3.37 25.73 -6.54
CA ARG A 223 -4.65 26.47 -6.46
C ARG A 223 -4.62 27.56 -5.40
N LEU A 224 -4.10 27.26 -4.21
CA LEU A 224 -3.96 28.22 -3.12
C LEU A 224 -2.98 29.34 -3.47
N THR A 225 -1.90 29.04 -4.21
CA THR A 225 -0.97 30.04 -4.72
C THR A 225 -1.70 31.06 -5.61
N ALA A 226 -2.56 30.59 -6.52
CA ALA A 226 -3.37 31.48 -7.36
C ALA A 226 -4.34 32.32 -6.51
N MET A 227 -5.06 31.69 -5.57
CA MET A 227 -5.98 32.40 -4.68
C MET A 227 -5.30 33.50 -3.86
N VAL A 228 -4.14 33.20 -3.27
CA VAL A 228 -3.37 34.17 -2.48
C VAL A 228 -2.81 35.27 -3.38
N SER A 229 -2.31 34.95 -4.57
CA SER A 229 -1.88 35.95 -5.54
C SER A 229 -3.02 36.91 -5.89
N ILE A 230 -4.23 36.41 -6.18
CA ILE A 230 -5.42 37.25 -6.44
C ILE A 230 -5.76 38.13 -5.24
N ALA A 231 -5.82 37.56 -4.04
CA ALA A 231 -6.17 38.28 -2.82
C ALA A 231 -5.17 39.39 -2.47
N MET A 232 -3.88 39.16 -2.75
CA MET A 232 -2.80 40.12 -2.54
C MET A 232 -2.63 41.10 -3.71
N LYS A 233 -3.52 41.07 -4.71
CA LYS A 233 -3.40 41.82 -5.97
C LYS A 233 -2.01 41.64 -6.60
N GLY A 234 -1.60 40.39 -6.71
CA GLY A 234 -0.34 39.96 -7.29
C GLY A 234 -0.33 40.05 -8.81
N ASN A 235 0.87 39.93 -9.38
CA ASN A 235 1.08 40.02 -10.82
C ASN A 235 1.12 38.61 -11.46
N GLU A 236 0.03 38.23 -12.12
CA GLU A 236 -0.11 36.92 -12.74
C GLU A 236 0.91 36.62 -13.85
N TYR A 237 1.54 37.63 -14.46
CA TYR A 237 2.55 37.43 -15.50
C TYR A 237 3.79 36.70 -14.95
N HIS A 238 3.95 36.60 -13.63
CA HIS A 238 4.95 35.71 -13.02
C HIS A 238 4.75 34.24 -13.37
N PHE A 239 3.54 33.83 -13.77
CA PHE A 239 3.18 32.47 -14.14
C PHE A 239 3.08 32.27 -15.67
N ASP A 240 3.56 33.24 -16.47
CA ASP A 240 3.50 33.19 -17.93
C ASP A 240 4.34 32.00 -18.48
N PRO A 241 3.78 31.15 -19.36
CA PRO A 241 4.46 29.96 -19.87
C PRO A 241 5.79 30.28 -20.55
N ARG A 242 5.96 31.47 -21.14
CA ARG A 242 7.23 31.89 -21.77
C ARG A 242 8.37 31.99 -20.76
N LEU A 243 8.10 32.39 -19.52
CA LEU A 243 9.12 32.48 -18.46
C LEU A 243 9.62 31.10 -18.00
N PHE A 244 8.74 30.10 -18.06
CA PHE A 244 9.02 28.72 -17.64
C PHE A 244 9.62 27.91 -18.79
N ALA A 245 9.25 28.18 -20.04
CA ALA A 245 9.86 27.58 -21.23
C ALA A 245 11.37 27.85 -21.35
N MET A 246 11.87 28.93 -20.72
CA MET A 246 13.31 29.24 -20.66
C MET A 246 14.08 28.42 -19.61
N LYS A 247 13.44 27.50 -18.89
CA LYS A 247 14.05 26.67 -17.84
C LYS A 247 13.83 25.18 -18.13
N PRO A 248 14.86 24.32 -17.97
CA PRO A 248 14.76 22.90 -18.31
C PRO A 248 14.11 22.06 -17.19
N HIS A 249 13.06 22.57 -16.55
CA HIS A 249 12.39 21.92 -15.42
C HIS A 249 10.90 21.68 -15.75
N PRO A 250 10.52 20.46 -16.20
CA PRO A 250 9.15 20.13 -16.59
C PRO A 250 8.14 20.29 -15.45
N GLY A 251 8.46 19.82 -14.25
CA GLY A 251 7.60 19.91 -13.08
C GLY A 251 7.37 21.33 -12.63
N GLN A 252 8.40 22.17 -12.69
CA GLN A 252 8.26 23.62 -12.49
C GLN A 252 7.28 24.25 -13.50
N SER A 253 7.41 23.91 -14.78
CA SER A 253 6.52 24.41 -15.84
C SER A 253 5.08 23.93 -15.65
N HIS A 254 4.91 22.68 -15.22
CA HIS A 254 3.63 22.09 -14.90
C HIS A 254 2.94 22.81 -13.73
N ALA A 255 3.65 23.03 -12.63
CA ALA A 255 3.14 23.75 -11.47
C ALA A 255 2.68 25.17 -11.84
N ALA A 256 3.46 25.88 -12.68
CA ALA A 256 3.10 27.22 -13.14
C ALA A 256 1.83 27.22 -14.00
N ASP A 257 1.68 26.23 -14.89
CA ASP A 257 0.47 26.08 -15.70
C ASP A 257 -0.76 25.80 -14.83
N LEU A 258 -0.64 24.96 -13.79
CA LEU A 258 -1.71 24.71 -12.83
C LEU A 258 -2.11 25.98 -12.07
N VAL A 259 -1.15 26.77 -11.60
CA VAL A 259 -1.43 28.09 -10.97
C VAL A 259 -2.17 28.98 -11.95
N ARG A 260 -1.62 29.16 -13.16
CA ARG A 260 -2.17 30.03 -14.21
C ARG A 260 -3.60 29.66 -14.60
N LYS A 261 -3.94 28.37 -14.69
CA LYS A 261 -5.29 27.89 -15.03
C LYS A 261 -6.38 28.37 -14.07
N ASN A 262 -6.03 28.84 -12.87
CA ASN A 262 -6.99 29.40 -11.92
C ASN A 262 -7.27 30.90 -12.13
N PHE A 263 -6.54 31.57 -13.02
CA PHE A 263 -6.81 32.96 -13.41
C PHE A 263 -7.77 32.99 -14.61
N SER A 264 -9.05 33.21 -14.35
CA SER A 264 -10.03 33.45 -15.44
C SER A 264 -9.89 34.87 -16.00
N SER A 265 -10.26 35.10 -17.26
CA SER A 265 -10.22 36.45 -17.87
C SER A 265 -10.96 37.53 -17.05
N LYS A 266 -12.05 37.15 -16.38
CA LYS A 266 -12.79 38.04 -15.47
C LYS A 266 -11.98 38.39 -14.21
N ILE A 267 -11.28 37.42 -13.63
CA ILE A 267 -10.40 37.63 -12.48
C ILE A 267 -9.25 38.55 -12.88
N GLN A 268 -8.61 38.28 -14.01
CA GLN A 268 -7.49 39.07 -14.54
C GLN A 268 -7.85 40.53 -14.70
N ALA A 269 -9.01 40.82 -15.31
CA ALA A 269 -9.48 42.19 -15.51
C ALA A 269 -9.81 42.93 -14.19
N SER A 270 -10.06 42.20 -13.10
CA SER A 270 -10.41 42.76 -11.79
C SER A 270 -9.21 42.98 -10.86
N VAL A 271 -8.05 42.40 -11.17
CA VAL A 271 -6.84 42.52 -10.37
C VAL A 271 -5.95 43.59 -10.98
N ILE A 272 -5.76 44.70 -10.27
CA ILE A 272 -4.75 45.72 -10.59
C ILE A 272 -3.53 45.43 -9.71
N PRO A 273 -2.41 44.96 -10.28
CA PRO A 273 -1.25 44.60 -9.47
C PRO A 273 -0.69 45.80 -8.71
N GLU A 274 -0.49 45.67 -7.40
CA GLU A 274 0.08 46.76 -6.58
C GLU A 274 1.61 46.84 -6.69
N LYS A 275 2.25 45.75 -7.12
CA LYS A 275 3.70 45.64 -7.27
C LYS A 275 4.06 45.04 -8.62
N ILE A 276 5.21 45.45 -9.15
CA ILE A 276 5.77 44.86 -10.38
C ILE A 276 6.20 43.41 -10.13
N GLN A 277 6.77 43.15 -8.93
CA GLN A 277 7.18 41.83 -8.49
C GLN A 277 6.58 41.47 -7.14
N ASP A 278 6.04 40.26 -7.05
CA ASP A 278 5.54 39.70 -5.82
C ASP A 278 6.69 39.09 -5.03
N ASN A 279 6.44 38.93 -3.72
CA ASN A 279 7.35 38.21 -2.82
C ASN A 279 7.60 36.80 -3.34
N TYR A 280 8.78 36.26 -3.01
CA TYR A 280 9.21 34.95 -3.51
C TYR A 280 8.26 33.82 -3.10
N SER A 281 7.60 33.93 -1.95
CA SER A 281 6.60 32.96 -1.50
C SER A 281 5.41 32.79 -2.46
N ILE A 282 5.12 33.78 -3.30
CA ILE A 282 4.08 33.70 -4.34
C ILE A 282 4.74 33.48 -5.70
N ARG A 283 5.65 34.38 -6.08
CA ARG A 283 6.28 34.40 -7.41
C ARG A 283 7.09 33.14 -7.70
N CYS A 284 7.76 32.60 -6.69
CA CYS A 284 8.60 31.41 -6.83
C CYS A 284 7.90 30.12 -6.39
N ALA A 285 6.63 30.16 -5.98
CA ALA A 285 5.91 28.95 -5.55
C ALA A 285 5.94 27.80 -6.58
N PRO A 286 5.79 28.03 -7.91
CA PRO A 286 5.94 26.95 -8.89
C PRO A 286 7.33 26.31 -8.92
N HIS A 287 8.39 27.03 -8.51
CA HIS A 287 9.75 26.50 -8.46
C HIS A 287 9.92 25.52 -7.29
N ILE A 288 9.17 25.72 -6.20
CA ILE A 288 9.20 24.86 -5.02
C ILE A 288 8.26 23.67 -5.22
N ILE A 289 7.01 23.93 -5.61
CA ILE A 289 6.00 22.88 -5.83
C ILE A 289 6.42 21.98 -7.00
N GLY A 290 7.03 22.56 -8.03
CA GLY A 290 7.51 21.86 -9.22
C GLY A 290 8.43 20.66 -8.94
N VAL A 291 9.19 20.71 -7.84
CA VAL A 291 10.09 19.62 -7.43
C VAL A 291 9.32 18.31 -7.23
N PHE A 292 8.10 18.38 -6.66
CA PHE A 292 7.26 17.19 -6.50
C PHE A 292 6.92 16.58 -7.87
N TYR A 293 6.48 17.40 -8.83
CA TYR A 293 6.09 16.90 -10.16
C TYR A 293 7.27 16.39 -10.97
N ASP A 294 8.48 16.93 -10.78
CA ASP A 294 9.69 16.40 -11.39
C ASP A 294 10.04 15.01 -10.83
N PHE A 295 9.80 14.76 -9.54
CA PHE A 295 10.07 13.47 -8.89
C PHE A 295 8.89 12.48 -8.94
N GLU A 296 7.66 12.94 -9.21
CA GLU A 296 6.44 12.12 -9.24
C GLU A 296 6.61 10.84 -10.11
N PRO A 297 7.16 10.90 -11.34
CA PRO A 297 7.34 9.70 -12.16
C PRO A 297 8.29 8.68 -11.53
N THR A 298 9.37 9.14 -10.89
CA THR A 298 10.33 8.28 -10.19
C THR A 298 9.71 7.64 -8.96
N LEU A 299 8.99 8.40 -8.15
CA LEU A 299 8.29 7.89 -6.97
C LEU A 299 7.25 6.85 -7.35
N ARG A 300 6.45 7.11 -8.39
CA ARG A 300 5.49 6.14 -8.93
C ARG A 300 6.21 4.88 -9.39
N SER A 301 7.32 5.01 -10.11
CA SER A 301 8.06 3.85 -10.57
C SER A 301 8.51 2.98 -9.40
N PHE A 302 9.02 3.55 -8.31
CA PHE A 302 9.48 2.75 -7.16
C PHE A 302 8.35 2.04 -6.41
N ILE A 303 7.14 2.59 -6.43
CA ILE A 303 6.00 2.01 -5.73
C ILE A 303 5.30 0.93 -6.57
N GLU A 304 5.21 1.10 -7.89
CA GLU A 304 4.46 0.18 -8.76
C GLU A 304 5.29 -0.95 -9.39
N THR A 305 6.60 -1.00 -9.20
CA THR A 305 7.49 -2.11 -9.65
C THR A 305 7.76 -3.09 -8.52
#